data_AF-A0A3Q8WUT2-F1
#
_entry.id   AF-A0A3Q8WUT2-F1
#
_cell.length_a   1.000
_cell.length_b   1.000
_cell.length_c   1.000
_cell.angle_alpha   90.00
_cell.angle_beta   90.00
_cell.angle_gamma   90.00
#
_symmetry.space_group_name_H-M   'P 1'
#
loop_
_entity.id
_entity.type
_entity.pdbx_description
1 polymer ?
#
loop_
_entity_poly.entity_id
_entity_poly.type
_entity_poly.pdbx_seq_one_letter_code
_entity_poly.pdbx_strand_id
1 'polypeptide(L)'
;MSAMDAGHGAVPAGDSEAEIRARNESLGELFSRLTENLSILMRQEVALAKAEATESAKRAGSGIGMFAGGAVAALLFLIFLSTALMWALASGMHAGWAALIVALLWAIAAAVLVWLGKKQMDEIKGLPKTQESLQDIPPTMNPKEQTP
;
A
#
# COMPACT_ATOMS: atom_id res chain seq x y z
N MET A 1 43.45 44.50 36.33
CA MET A 1 42.24 43.88 35.80
C MET A 1 41.90 44.60 34.50
N SER A 2 42.46 44.13 33.38
CA SER A 2 42.30 44.70 32.04
C SER A 2 42.26 43.53 31.04
N ALA A 3 41.16 43.44 30.29
CA ALA A 3 40.93 42.69 29.06
C ALA A 3 39.45 42.97 28.72
N MET A 4 39.10 43.85 27.78
CA MET A 4 39.02 43.57 26.34
C MET A 4 38.56 42.13 26.09
N ASP A 5 37.31 41.94 25.68
CA ASP A 5 37.07 41.22 24.43
C ASP A 5 35.67 41.46 23.82
N ALA A 6 35.73 41.66 22.51
CA ALA A 6 34.73 41.66 21.44
C ALA A 6 33.24 41.89 21.76
N GLY A 7 32.81 43.10 21.40
CA GLY A 7 31.46 43.29 20.89
C GLY A 7 31.18 42.32 19.75
N HIS A 8 30.09 41.54 19.90
CA HIS A 8 29.46 40.90 18.76
C HIS A 8 28.95 42.04 17.87
N GLY A 9 29.58 42.20 16.72
CA GLY A 9 29.07 43.05 15.66
C GLY A 9 27.67 42.57 15.31
N ALA A 10 26.66 43.27 15.82
CA ALA A 10 25.32 43.18 15.29
C ALA A 10 25.45 43.58 13.83
N VAL A 11 25.39 42.59 12.94
CA VAL A 11 25.24 42.83 11.51
C VAL A 11 24.08 43.83 11.40
N PRO A 12 24.29 45.06 10.90
CA PRO A 12 23.19 45.96 10.69
C PRO A 12 22.25 45.19 9.77
N ALA A 13 21.06 44.88 10.26
CA ALA A 13 19.99 44.38 9.43
C ALA A 13 19.63 45.52 8.48
N GLY A 14 20.45 45.70 7.43
CA GLY A 14 20.01 46.39 6.24
C GLY A 14 18.77 45.65 5.79
N ASP A 15 17.72 46.42 5.51
CA ASP A 15 16.44 45.95 4.99
C ASP A 15 16.62 44.65 4.19
N SER A 16 16.00 43.56 4.64
CA SER A 16 16.16 42.28 3.95
C SER A 16 15.84 42.46 2.46
N GLU A 17 16.50 41.75 1.55
CA GLU A 17 16.20 41.91 0.11
C GLU A 17 14.70 41.74 -0.20
N ALA A 18 14.00 40.93 0.59
CA ALA A 18 12.56 40.78 0.55
C ALA A 18 11.80 42.08 0.89
N GLU A 19 12.29 42.87 1.84
CA GLU A 19 11.72 44.14 2.29
C GLU A 19 12.01 45.29 1.30
N ILE A 20 13.24 45.35 0.76
CA ILE A 20 13.58 46.29 -0.33
C ILE A 20 12.74 46.00 -1.58
N ARG A 21 12.52 44.72 -1.91
CA ARG A 21 11.72 44.29 -3.06
C ARG A 21 10.23 44.54 -2.84
N ALA A 22 9.71 44.30 -1.63
CA ALA A 22 8.32 44.62 -1.27
C ALA A 22 8.01 46.12 -1.31
N ARG A 23 9.02 46.98 -1.07
CA ARG A 23 8.90 48.44 -1.20
C ARG A 23 8.85 48.94 -2.66
N ASN A 24 9.40 48.15 -3.58
CA ASN A 24 9.53 48.50 -5.01
C ASN A 24 8.52 47.77 -5.92
N GLU A 25 7.91 46.68 -5.48
CA GLU A 25 6.91 45.93 -6.25
C GLU A 25 5.48 46.31 -5.87
N SER A 26 4.60 46.38 -6.87
CA SER A 26 3.18 46.65 -6.64
C SER A 26 2.49 45.46 -5.95
N LEU A 27 1.40 45.71 -5.20
CA LEU A 27 0.60 44.64 -4.59
C LEU A 27 0.07 43.62 -5.62
N GLY A 28 -0.16 44.06 -6.86
CA GLY A 28 -0.54 43.18 -7.98
C GLY A 28 0.61 42.25 -8.40
N GLU A 29 1.85 42.75 -8.40
CA GLU A 29 3.06 41.95 -8.69
C GLU A 29 3.24 40.84 -7.64
N LEU A 30 3.11 41.20 -6.35
CA LEU A 30 3.26 40.25 -5.24
C LEU A 30 2.20 39.15 -5.26
N PHE A 31 0.95 39.51 -5.59
CA PHE A 31 -0.14 38.54 -5.71
C PHE A 31 0.02 37.65 -6.94
N SER A 32 0.49 38.20 -8.06
CA SER A 32 0.82 37.43 -9.27
C SER A 32 1.92 36.41 -8.98
N ARG A 33 3.01 36.81 -8.33
CA ARG A 33 4.11 35.92 -7.93
C ARG A 33 3.66 34.85 -6.93
N LEU A 34 2.83 35.21 -5.94
CA LEU A 34 2.30 34.23 -4.99
C LEU A 34 1.44 33.18 -5.69
N THR A 35 0.56 33.61 -6.59
CA THR A 35 -0.29 32.71 -7.38
C THR A 35 0.57 31.80 -8.27
N GLU A 36 1.62 32.34 -8.89
CA GLU A 36 2.57 31.57 -9.68
C GLU A 36 3.34 30.54 -8.83
N ASN A 37 3.82 30.92 -7.66
CA ASN A 37 4.49 30.02 -6.72
C ASN A 37 3.56 28.90 -6.22
N LEU A 38 2.30 29.22 -5.89
CA LEU A 38 1.30 28.22 -5.51
C LEU A 38 1.00 27.26 -6.66
N SER A 39 0.94 27.78 -7.89
CA SER A 39 0.75 26.97 -9.10
C SER A 39 1.94 26.03 -9.35
N ILE A 40 3.17 26.49 -9.06
CA ILE A 40 4.38 25.66 -9.09
C ILE A 40 4.31 24.56 -8.03
N LEU A 41 3.96 24.88 -6.78
CA LEU A 41 3.84 23.91 -5.69
C LEU A 41 2.78 22.86 -5.99
N MET A 42 1.59 23.26 -6.46
CA MET A 42 0.53 22.33 -6.85
C MET A 42 1.01 21.36 -7.95
N ARG A 43 1.73 21.87 -8.95
CA ARG A 43 2.28 21.02 -10.01
C ARG A 43 3.36 20.06 -9.48
N GLN A 44 4.15 20.49 -8.50
CA GLN A 44 5.15 19.65 -7.85
C GLN A 44 4.49 18.55 -7.01
N GLU A 45 3.44 18.87 -6.26
CA GLU A 45 2.76 17.89 -5.42
C GLU A 45 2.00 16.85 -6.23
N VAL A 46 1.41 17.26 -7.35
CA VAL A 46 0.86 16.31 -8.34
C VAL A 46 1.97 15.45 -8.94
N ALA A 47 3.13 16.03 -9.27
CA ALA A 47 4.25 15.27 -9.80
C ALA A 47 4.82 14.26 -8.78
N LEU A 48 4.90 14.66 -7.51
CA LEU A 48 5.35 13.82 -6.41
C LEU A 48 4.35 12.70 -6.13
N ALA A 49 3.06 13.02 -5.98
CA ALA A 49 2.00 12.03 -5.79
C ALA A 49 1.96 11.03 -6.95
N LYS A 50 2.17 11.50 -8.19
CA LYS A 50 2.28 10.62 -9.35
C LYS A 50 3.51 9.72 -9.28
N ALA A 51 4.65 10.22 -8.82
CA ALA A 51 5.86 9.43 -8.63
C ALA A 51 5.66 8.36 -7.54
N GLU A 52 5.10 8.74 -6.40
CA GLU A 52 4.82 7.84 -5.29
C GLU A 52 3.75 6.79 -5.66
N ALA A 53 2.71 7.18 -6.39
CA ALA A 53 1.71 6.25 -6.92
C ALA A 53 2.34 5.26 -7.92
N THR A 54 3.23 5.73 -8.79
CA THR A 54 3.94 4.88 -9.75
C THR A 54 4.88 3.91 -9.03
N GLU A 55 5.63 4.38 -8.04
CA GLU A 55 6.51 3.55 -7.24
C GLU A 55 5.72 2.51 -6.43
N SER A 56 4.62 2.92 -5.81
CA SER A 56 3.68 2.04 -5.10
C SER A 56 3.11 0.97 -6.03
N ALA A 57 2.67 1.37 -7.23
CA ALA A 57 2.18 0.44 -8.25
C ALA A 57 3.26 -0.54 -8.72
N LYS A 58 4.51 -0.08 -8.90
CA LYS A 58 5.63 -0.95 -9.26
C LYS A 58 5.98 -1.94 -8.16
N ARG A 59 6.01 -1.49 -6.90
CA ARG A 59 6.27 -2.35 -5.74
C ARG A 59 5.15 -3.39 -5.56
N ALA A 60 3.89 -2.95 -5.63
CA ALA A 60 2.73 -3.85 -5.57
C ALA A 60 2.72 -4.84 -6.74
N GLY A 61 2.97 -4.37 -7.96
CA GLY A 61 3.03 -5.19 -9.17
C GLY A 61 4.16 -6.21 -9.14
N SER A 62 5.35 -5.81 -8.67
CA SER A 62 6.48 -6.72 -8.45
C SER A 62 6.15 -7.79 -7.41
N GLY A 63 5.52 -7.39 -6.29
CA GLY A 63 5.06 -8.32 -5.26
C GLY A 63 4.07 -9.36 -5.81
N ILE A 64 3.01 -8.90 -6.49
CA ILE A 64 2.00 -9.76 -7.10
C ILE A 64 2.65 -10.69 -8.15
N GLY A 65 3.56 -10.18 -8.98
CA GLY A 65 4.30 -10.97 -9.97
C GLY A 65 5.16 -12.07 -9.34
N MET A 66 5.87 -11.76 -8.25
CA MET A 66 6.66 -12.76 -7.51
C MET A 66 5.77 -13.82 -6.85
N PHE A 67 4.61 -13.43 -6.29
CA PHE A 67 3.65 -14.40 -5.76
C PHE A 67 3.06 -15.30 -6.85
N ALA A 68 2.70 -14.74 -8.01
CA ALA A 68 2.19 -15.52 -9.13
C ALA A 68 3.25 -16.50 -9.66
N GLY A 69 4.48 -16.02 -9.89
CA GLY A 69 5.60 -16.88 -10.29
C GLY A 69 5.92 -17.96 -9.25
N GLY A 70 5.93 -17.60 -7.97
CA GLY A 70 6.11 -18.52 -6.85
C GLY A 70 5.02 -19.59 -6.78
N ALA A 71 3.75 -19.22 -7.01
CA ALA A 71 2.64 -20.17 -7.06
C ALA A 71 2.78 -21.18 -8.21
N VAL A 72 3.18 -20.72 -9.40
CA VAL A 72 3.46 -21.61 -10.54
C VAL A 72 4.63 -22.55 -10.24
N ALA A 73 5.73 -22.01 -9.71
CA ALA A 73 6.89 -22.81 -9.32
C ALA A 73 6.55 -23.86 -8.25
N ALA A 74 5.75 -23.47 -7.24
CA ALA A 74 5.26 -24.38 -6.22
C ALA A 74 4.37 -25.47 -6.81
N LEU A 75 3.46 -25.14 -7.73
CA LEU A 75 2.62 -26.13 -8.42
C LEU A 75 3.46 -27.16 -9.17
N LEU A 76 4.45 -26.70 -9.96
CA LEU A 76 5.36 -27.59 -10.69
C LEU A 76 6.15 -28.48 -9.73
N PHE A 77 6.71 -27.91 -8.67
CA PHE A 77 7.40 -28.65 -7.63
C PHE A 77 6.51 -29.76 -7.03
N LEU A 78 5.26 -29.45 -6.69
CA LEU A 78 4.32 -30.42 -6.13
C LEU A 78 3.97 -31.54 -7.11
N ILE A 79 3.84 -31.25 -8.40
CA ILE A 79 3.61 -32.27 -9.45
C ILE A 79 4.80 -33.23 -9.54
N PHE A 80 6.03 -32.69 -9.62
CA PHE A 80 7.24 -33.50 -9.68
C PHE A 80 7.46 -34.30 -8.38
N LEU A 81 7.23 -33.68 -7.22
CA LEU A 81 7.33 -34.34 -5.92
C LEU A 81 6.32 -35.48 -5.80
N SER A 82 5.08 -35.28 -6.24
CA SER A 82 4.03 -36.31 -6.22
C SER A 82 4.38 -37.47 -7.14
N THR A 83 4.90 -37.18 -8.34
CA THR A 83 5.34 -38.19 -9.30
C THR A 83 6.52 -38.98 -8.74
N ALA A 84 7.53 -38.30 -8.20
CA ALA A 84 8.68 -38.94 -7.57
C ALA A 84 8.28 -39.84 -6.39
N LEU A 85 7.38 -39.37 -5.52
CA LEU A 85 6.87 -40.14 -4.40
C LEU A 85 6.09 -41.38 -4.87
N MET A 86 5.24 -41.23 -5.90
CA MET A 86 4.51 -42.34 -6.48
C MET A 86 5.45 -43.39 -7.05
N TRP A 87 6.49 -42.98 -7.80
CA TRP A 87 7.50 -43.90 -8.35
C TRP A 87 8.32 -44.57 -7.24
N ALA A 88 8.70 -43.83 -6.20
CA ALA A 88 9.41 -44.38 -5.05
C ALA A 88 8.59 -45.47 -4.35
N LEU A 89 7.29 -45.23 -4.11
CA LEU A 89 6.39 -46.23 -3.54
C LEU A 89 6.14 -47.40 -4.48
N ALA A 90 5.98 -47.14 -5.78
CA ALA A 90 5.75 -48.16 -6.80
C ALA A 90 6.95 -49.12 -6.97
N SER A 91 8.13 -48.78 -6.45
CA SER A 91 9.26 -49.72 -6.41
C SER A 91 9.04 -50.91 -5.47
N GLY A 92 8.19 -50.75 -4.44
CA GLY A 92 7.87 -51.78 -3.46
C GLY A 92 6.43 -52.30 -3.52
N MET A 93 5.56 -51.71 -4.35
CA MET A 93 4.16 -52.12 -4.50
C MET A 93 3.63 -51.82 -5.89
N HIS A 94 2.44 -52.34 -6.22
CA HIS A 94 1.78 -52.00 -7.48
C HIS A 94 1.49 -50.50 -7.60
N ALA A 95 1.73 -49.92 -8.79
CA ALA A 95 1.62 -48.48 -9.03
C ALA A 95 0.23 -47.89 -8.67
N GLY A 96 -0.84 -48.67 -8.83
CA GLY A 96 -2.18 -48.25 -8.42
C GLY A 96 -2.32 -47.96 -6.92
N TRP A 97 -1.70 -48.79 -6.07
CA TRP A 97 -1.72 -48.57 -4.61
C TRP A 97 -0.84 -47.39 -4.21
N ALA A 98 0.31 -47.21 -4.87
CA ALA A 98 1.14 -46.03 -4.69
C ALA A 98 0.38 -44.73 -5.04
N ALA A 99 -0.33 -44.71 -6.16
CA ALA A 99 -1.15 -43.57 -6.58
C ALA A 99 -2.27 -43.26 -5.56
N LEU A 100 -2.94 -44.28 -5.01
CA LEU A 100 -3.97 -44.08 -3.97
C LEU A 100 -3.40 -43.48 -2.69
N ILE A 101 -2.20 -43.89 -2.27
CA ILE A 101 -1.54 -43.31 -1.08
C ILE A 101 -1.21 -41.84 -1.31
N VAL A 102 -0.64 -41.50 -2.47
CA VAL A 102 -0.33 -40.10 -2.82
C VAL A 102 -1.61 -39.26 -2.92
N ALA A 103 -2.69 -39.81 -3.50
CA ALA A 103 -3.99 -39.15 -3.57
C ALA A 103 -4.58 -38.90 -2.18
N LEU A 104 -4.48 -39.86 -1.25
CA LEU A 104 -4.93 -39.70 0.13
C LEU A 104 -4.14 -38.60 0.87
N LEU A 105 -2.82 -38.54 0.65
CA LEU A 105 -1.98 -37.48 1.22
C LEU A 105 -2.47 -36.09 0.78
N TRP A 106 -2.74 -35.93 -0.53
CA TRP A 106 -3.28 -34.68 -1.07
C TRP A 106 -4.70 -34.37 -0.58
N ALA A 107 -5.54 -35.38 -0.40
CA ALA A 107 -6.87 -35.20 0.17
C ALA A 107 -6.81 -34.64 1.60
N ILE A 108 -5.88 -35.14 2.43
CA ILE A 108 -5.65 -34.63 3.78
C ILE A 108 -5.13 -33.20 3.73
N ALA A 109 -4.12 -32.91 2.91
CA ALA A 109 -3.57 -31.57 2.75
C ALA A 109 -4.66 -30.57 2.30
N ALA A 110 -5.48 -30.94 1.31
CA ALA A 110 -6.60 -30.13 0.84
C ALA A 110 -7.64 -29.87 1.94
N ALA A 111 -8.01 -30.89 2.71
CA ALA A 111 -8.95 -30.75 3.82
C ALA A 111 -8.44 -29.75 4.88
N VAL A 112 -7.15 -29.83 5.23
CA VAL A 112 -6.51 -28.89 6.18
C VAL A 112 -6.49 -27.48 5.61
N LEU A 113 -6.13 -27.30 4.34
CA LEU A 113 -6.09 -25.98 3.71
C LEU A 113 -7.48 -25.34 3.63
N VAL A 114 -8.51 -26.10 3.25
CA VAL A 114 -9.89 -25.61 3.25
C VAL A 114 -10.32 -25.21 4.66
N TRP A 115 -9.98 -26.00 5.67
CA TRP A 115 -10.32 -25.70 7.06
C TRP A 115 -9.63 -24.42 7.56
N LEU A 116 -8.32 -24.26 7.32
CA LEU A 116 -7.58 -23.03 7.63
C LEU A 116 -8.14 -21.82 6.88
N GLY A 117 -8.47 -21.98 5.59
CA GLY A 117 -9.06 -20.93 4.77
C GLY A 117 -10.42 -20.47 5.32
N LYS A 118 -11.27 -21.41 5.74
CA LYS A 118 -12.54 -21.10 6.40
C LYS A 118 -12.32 -20.33 7.70
N LYS A 119 -11.40 -20.79 8.56
CA LYS A 119 -11.08 -20.11 9.82
C LYS A 119 -10.65 -18.66 9.60
N GLN A 120 -9.75 -18.41 8.66
CA GLN A 120 -9.31 -17.04 8.33
C GLN A 120 -10.45 -16.18 7.77
N MET A 121 -11.32 -16.75 6.93
CA MET A 121 -12.49 -16.02 6.40
C MET A 121 -13.49 -15.67 7.50
N ASP A 122 -13.68 -16.55 8.47
CA ASP A 122 -14.57 -16.35 9.61
C ASP A 122 -14.01 -15.27 10.56
N GLU A 123 -12.69 -15.20 10.74
CA GLU A 123 -12.02 -14.10 11.47
C GLU A 123 -12.22 -12.73 10.80
N ILE A 124 -12.19 -12.67 9.46
CA ILE A 124 -12.42 -11.42 8.71
C ILE A 124 -13.87 -10.95 8.77
N LYS A 125 -14.85 -11.88 8.81
CA LYS A 125 -16.27 -11.56 9.00
C LYS A 125 -16.59 -10.98 10.39
N GLY A 126 -15.69 -11.16 11.35
CA GLY A 126 -15.75 -10.61 12.71
C GLY A 126 -15.32 -9.14 12.85
N LEU A 127 -15.48 -8.30 11.81
CA LEU A 127 -15.33 -6.83 11.89
C LEU A 127 -16.73 -6.16 12.04
N PRO A 128 -17.38 -6.23 13.23
CA PRO A 128 -18.70 -5.63 13.46
C PRO A 128 -18.72 -4.10 13.38
N LYS A 129 -17.56 -3.44 13.49
CA LYS A 129 -17.41 -1.98 13.53
C LYS A 129 -17.93 -1.26 12.27
N THR A 130 -17.90 -1.92 11.12
CA THR A 130 -18.34 -1.31 9.84
C THR A 130 -19.83 -1.53 9.57
N GLN A 131 -20.47 -2.52 10.19
CA GLN A 131 -21.92 -2.72 10.09
C GLN A 131 -22.67 -1.87 11.10
N GLU A 132 -22.10 -1.65 12.29
CA GLU A 132 -22.66 -0.77 13.32
C GLU A 132 -22.73 0.69 12.79
N SER A 133 -21.69 1.15 12.09
CA SER A 133 -21.67 2.48 11.45
C SER A 133 -22.66 2.64 10.27
N LEU A 134 -23.18 1.54 9.72
CA LEU A 134 -24.21 1.55 8.66
C LEU A 134 -25.62 1.37 9.22
N GLN A 135 -25.76 0.78 10.40
CA GLN A 135 -27.04 0.65 11.12
C GLN A 135 -27.38 1.91 11.94
N ASP A 136 -26.40 2.77 12.21
CA ASP A 136 -26.57 4.06 12.89
C ASP A 136 -26.88 5.24 11.94
N ILE A 137 -27.12 4.97 10.64
CA ILE A 137 -27.55 6.02 9.70
C ILE A 137 -29.00 6.39 10.05
N PRO A 138 -29.26 7.61 10.57
CA PRO A 138 -30.60 8.01 10.95
C PRO A 138 -31.53 8.00 9.73
N PRO A 139 -32.83 7.72 9.91
CA PRO A 139 -33.83 7.73 8.83
C PRO A 139 -34.01 9.09 8.13
N THR A 140 -33.24 10.11 8.50
CA THR A 140 -33.20 11.44 7.87
C THR A 140 -32.39 11.49 6.58
N MET A 141 -31.59 10.46 6.26
CA MET A 141 -30.94 10.27 4.96
C MET A 141 -31.87 9.48 4.01
N ASN A 142 -33.14 9.87 3.91
CA ASN A 142 -34.06 9.33 2.91
C ASN A 142 -34.40 10.43 1.89
N PRO A 143 -33.67 10.54 0.77
CA PRO A 143 -33.84 11.62 -0.22
C PRO A 143 -35.16 11.63 -1.00
N LYS A 144 -36.13 10.78 -0.65
CA LYS A 144 -37.36 10.57 -1.43
C LYS A 144 -38.61 11.31 -0.93
N GLU A 145 -38.50 12.10 0.13
CA GLU A 145 -39.65 12.87 0.67
C GLU A 145 -39.51 14.39 0.49
N GLN A 146 -38.73 14.85 -0.49
CA GLN A 146 -38.75 16.26 -0.90
C GLN A 146 -38.99 16.37 -2.40
N THR A 147 -40.25 16.39 -2.79
CA THR A 147 -40.73 17.15 -3.97
C THR A 147 -42.26 17.26 -3.93
N PRO A 148 -42.82 18.30 -4.55
CA PRO A 148 -43.12 19.63 -4.00
C PRO A 148 -44.57 19.78 -3.49
#